data_AF-A0A7H4N1Q5-F1
#
_entry.id   AF-A0A7H4N1Q5-F1
#
_cell.length_a   1.000
_cell.length_b   1.000
_cell.length_c   1.000
_cell.angle_alpha   90.00
_cell.angle_beta   90.00
_cell.angle_gamma   90.00
#
_symmetry.space_group_name_H-M   'P 1'
#
loop_
_entity.id
_entity.type
_entity.pdbx_description
1 polymer ?
#
loop_
_entity_poly.entity_id
_entity_poly.type
_entity_poly.pdbx_seq_one_letter_code
_entity_poly.pdbx_strand_id
1 'polypeptide(L)'
;MLGEYILAGFKVAMIILAMLIGFIALISAINALFATIFGLSFQQILGYVFYPLAWLIGIPLSDALNAGSIMATKLVANEFVAMIELAKNSR
;
A
#
# COMPACT_ATOMS: atom_id res chain seq x y z
N MET A 1 21.45 -20.87 20.25
CA MET A 1 21.93 -20.23 19.01
C MET A 1 20.92 -20.38 17.87
N LEU A 2 20.82 -21.49 17.12
CA LEU A 2 19.88 -21.56 15.97
C LEU A 2 18.38 -21.48 16.35
N GLY A 3 17.97 -22.19 17.42
CA GLY A 3 16.57 -22.21 17.86
C GLY A 3 16.03 -20.85 18.34
N GLU A 4 16.88 -20.00 18.90
CA GLU A 4 16.51 -18.65 19.34
C GLU A 4 16.24 -17.73 18.14
N TYR A 5 17.02 -17.86 17.06
CA TYR A 5 16.77 -17.12 15.81
C TYR A 5 15.47 -17.56 15.13
N ILE A 6 15.12 -18.85 15.19
CA ILE A 6 13.85 -19.36 14.66
C ILE A 6 12.68 -18.75 15.43
N LEU A 7 12.73 -18.75 16.77
CA LEU A 7 11.68 -18.15 17.60
C LEU A 7 11.58 -16.63 17.41
N ALA A 8 12.72 -15.94 17.27
CA ALA A 8 12.75 -14.51 16.97
C ALA A 8 12.12 -14.20 15.60
N GLY A 9 12.48 -14.98 14.57
CA GLY A 9 11.88 -14.86 13.24
C GLY A 9 10.38 -15.11 13.24
N PHE A 10 9.91 -16.13 13.98
CA PHE A 10 8.49 -16.42 14.13
C PHE A 10 7.75 -15.24 14.78
N LYS A 11 8.31 -14.65 15.85
CA LYS A 11 7.71 -13.48 16.51
C LYS A 11 7.57 -12.30 15.54
N VAL A 12 8.60 -12.01 14.76
CA VAL A 12 8.57 -10.95 13.73
C VAL A 12 7.50 -11.24 12.68
N ALA A 13 7.43 -12.48 12.18
CA ALA A 13 6.42 -12.89 11.20
C ALA A 13 4.98 -12.67 11.73
N MET A 14 4.72 -13.05 12.98
CA MET A 14 3.40 -12.84 13.61
C MET A 14 3.05 -11.36 13.76
N ILE A 15 4.03 -10.52 14.13
CA ILE A 15 3.82 -9.07 14.25
C ILE A 15 3.49 -8.46 12.88
N ILE A 16 4.25 -8.83 11.84
CA ILE A 16 4.00 -8.34 10.48
C ILE A 16 2.60 -8.77 10.01
N LEU A 17 2.22 -10.03 10.27
CA LEU A 17 0.90 -10.54 9.87
C LEU A 17 -0.24 -9.77 10.54
N ALA A 18 -0.16 -9.53 11.85
CA ALA A 18 -1.16 -8.74 12.57
C ALA A 18 -1.21 -7.29 12.07
N MET A 19 -0.06 -6.67 11.84
CA MET A 19 0.06 -5.32 11.31
C MET A 19 -0.58 -5.20 9.92
N LEU A 20 -0.32 -6.15 9.02
CA LEU A 20 -0.87 -6.14 7.66
C LEU A 20 -2.39 -6.19 7.65
N ILE A 21 -2.99 -7.06 8.47
CA ILE A 21 -4.45 -7.14 8.60
C ILE A 21 -5.01 -5.80 9.07
N GLY A 22 -4.39 -5.18 10.08
CA GLY A 22 -4.81 -3.88 10.61
C GLY A 22 -4.75 -2.75 9.58
N PHE A 23 -3.62 -2.61 8.88
CA PHE A 23 -3.47 -1.56 7.86
C PHE A 23 -4.38 -1.75 6.66
N ILE A 24 -4.57 -2.99 6.17
CA ILE A 24 -5.48 -3.26 5.05
C ILE A 24 -6.92 -2.89 5.43
N ALA A 25 -7.36 -3.28 6.65
CA ALA A 25 -8.68 -2.91 7.15
C ALA A 25 -8.84 -1.39 7.29
N LEU A 26 -7.83 -0.71 7.83
CA LEU A 26 -7.85 0.75 7.99
C LEU A 26 -7.91 1.48 6.65
N ILE A 27 -7.07 1.11 5.69
CA ILE A 27 -7.08 1.71 4.34
C ILE A 27 -8.43 1.45 3.66
N SER A 28 -8.98 0.24 3.79
CA SER A 28 -10.29 -0.08 3.24
C SER A 28 -11.40 0.77 3.86
N ALA A 29 -11.39 0.99 5.18
CA ALA A 29 -12.34 1.85 5.86
C ALA A 29 -12.22 3.32 5.43
N ILE A 30 -10.99 3.84 5.34
CA ILE A 30 -10.73 5.21 4.86
C ILE A 30 -11.17 5.35 3.40
N ASN A 31 -10.86 4.39 2.54
CA ASN A 31 -11.31 4.39 1.15
C ASN A 31 -12.83 4.42 1.04
N ALA A 32 -13.53 3.62 1.83
CA ALA A 32 -14.99 3.60 1.84
C ALA A 32 -15.56 4.95 2.28
N LEU A 33 -14.98 5.57 3.32
CA LEU A 33 -15.38 6.89 3.79
C LEU A 33 -15.13 7.99 2.75
N PHE A 34 -13.96 7.97 2.09
CA PHE A 34 -13.64 8.95 1.06
C PHE A 34 -14.51 8.76 -0.18
N ALA A 35 -14.79 7.51 -0.56
CA ALA A 35 -15.66 7.21 -1.70
C ALA A 35 -17.09 7.71 -1.47
N THR A 36 -17.62 7.65 -0.24
CA THR A 36 -18.96 8.16 0.06
C THR A 36 -19.02 9.69 0.10
N ILE A 37 -17.96 10.37 0.53
CA ILE A 37 -17.94 11.84 0.65
C ILE A 37 -17.54 12.52 -0.66
N PHE A 38 -16.49 12.03 -1.32
CA PHE A 38 -15.85 12.67 -2.47
C PHE A 38 -16.10 11.94 -3.80
N GLY A 39 -16.71 10.75 -3.77
CA GLY A 39 -16.87 9.90 -4.95
C GLY A 39 -15.58 9.22 -5.44
N LEU A 40 -14.45 9.46 -4.75
CA LEU A 40 -13.13 8.91 -5.06
C LEU A 40 -12.55 8.23 -3.84
N SER A 41 -11.79 7.15 -4.04
CA SER A 41 -11.09 6.51 -2.94
C SER A 41 -9.90 7.36 -2.46
N PHE A 42 -9.51 7.19 -1.21
CA PHE A 42 -8.34 7.85 -0.65
C PHE A 42 -7.07 7.52 -1.45
N GLN A 43 -6.93 6.26 -1.87
CA GLN A 43 -5.84 5.82 -2.74
C GLN A 43 -5.82 6.54 -4.10
N GLN A 44 -6.97 6.83 -4.70
CA GLN A 44 -7.03 7.58 -5.97
C GLN A 44 -6.59 9.02 -5.79
N ILE A 45 -7.05 9.69 -4.74
CA ILE A 45 -6.66 11.07 -4.42
C ILE A 45 -5.16 11.16 -4.23
N LEU A 46 -4.60 10.24 -3.45
CA LEU A 46 -3.17 10.11 -3.29
C LEU A 46 -2.47 9.77 -4.60
N GLY A 47 -3.05 8.92 -5.43
CA GLY A 47 -2.56 8.62 -6.77
C GLY A 47 -2.38 9.87 -7.62
N TYR A 48 -3.33 10.82 -7.59
CA TYR A 48 -3.19 12.10 -8.29
C TYR A 48 -2.08 12.99 -7.72
N VAL A 49 -1.85 12.96 -6.40
CA VAL A 49 -0.75 13.70 -5.76
C VAL A 49 0.62 13.15 -6.18
N PHE A 50 0.74 11.82 -6.27
CA PHE A 50 1.99 11.15 -6.63
C PHE A 50 2.15 10.91 -8.15
N TYR A 51 1.11 11.14 -8.95
CA TYR A 51 1.13 11.07 -10.41
C TYR A 51 2.27 11.86 -11.06
N PRO A 52 2.49 13.16 -10.75
CA PRO A 52 3.59 13.91 -11.35
C PRO A 52 4.96 13.33 -10.95
N LEU A 53 5.09 12.77 -9.75
CA LEU A 53 6.33 12.09 -9.33
C LEU A 53 6.55 10.78 -10.11
N ALA A 54 5.49 9.99 -10.31
CA ALA A 54 5.54 8.76 -11.10
C ALA A 54 5.91 9.03 -12.56
N TRP A 55 5.39 10.11 -13.14
CA TRP A 55 5.75 10.54 -14.49
C TRP A 55 7.20 11.02 -14.58
N LEU A 56 7.68 11.80 -13.60
CA LEU A 56 9.07 12.30 -13.56
C LEU A 56 10.12 11.19 -13.51
N ILE A 57 9.80 10.05 -12.88
CA ILE A 57 10.70 8.88 -12.84
C ILE A 57 10.59 7.99 -14.09
N GLY A 58 9.81 8.39 -15.10
CA GLY A 58 9.74 7.75 -16.41
C GLY A 58 8.63 6.71 -16.60
N ILE A 59 7.61 6.66 -15.74
CA ILE A 59 6.48 5.73 -15.91
C ILE A 59 5.55 6.24 -17.04
N PRO A 60 5.08 5.36 -17.95
CA PRO A 60 4.09 5.71 -18.97
C PRO A 60 2.85 6.38 -18.38
N LEU A 61 2.27 7.37 -19.07
CA LEU A 61 1.10 8.10 -18.58
C LEU A 61 -0.10 7.19 -18.25
N SER A 62 -0.24 6.07 -18.96
CA SER A 62 -1.26 5.05 -18.71
C SER A 62 -1.14 4.39 -17.34
N ASP A 63 0.08 4.24 -16.84
CA ASP A 63 0.38 3.50 -15.61
C ASP A 63 0.77 4.43 -14.45
N ALA A 64 1.08 5.69 -14.74
CA ALA A 64 1.55 6.66 -13.76
C ALA A 64 0.55 6.89 -12.61
N LEU A 65 -0.77 6.83 -12.85
CA LEU A 65 -1.77 6.96 -11.79
C LEU A 65 -1.77 5.75 -10.85
N ASN A 66 -1.67 4.54 -11.41
CA ASN A 66 -1.60 3.30 -10.64
C ASN A 66 -0.29 3.24 -9.84
N ALA A 67 0.83 3.59 -10.48
CA ALA A 67 2.12 3.66 -9.81
C ALA A 67 2.14 4.72 -8.69
N GLY A 68 1.54 5.89 -8.93
CA GLY A 68 1.40 6.93 -7.91
C GLY A 68 0.58 6.47 -6.71
N SER A 69 -0.52 5.75 -6.93
CA SER A 69 -1.34 5.18 -5.84
C SER A 69 -0.56 4.17 -4.99
N ILE A 70 0.26 3.32 -5.62
CA ILE A 70 1.11 2.34 -4.92
C ILE A 70 2.22 3.05 -4.14
N MET A 71 2.86 4.08 -4.73
CA MET A 71 3.87 4.89 -4.02
C MET A 71 3.28 5.60 -2.80
N ALA A 72 2.07 6.12 -2.92
CA ALA A 72 1.41 6.76 -1.81
C ALA A 72 1.01 5.76 -0.72
N THR A 73 0.56 4.55 -1.11
CA THR A 73 0.28 3.45 -0.17
C THR A 73 1.55 3.07 0.61
N LYS A 74 2.71 3.06 -0.05
CA LYS A 74 4.00 2.82 0.61
C LYS A 74 4.31 3.92 1.65
N LEU A 75 4.00 5.18 1.35
CA LEU A 75 4.28 6.31 2.23
C LEU A 75 3.34 6.40 3.44
N VAL A 76 2.06 6.09 3.25
CA VAL A 76 1.04 6.19 4.32
C VAL A 76 0.96 4.94 5.18
N ALA A 77 1.30 3.77 4.62
CA ALA A 77 1.30 2.50 5.36
C ALA A 77 2.72 1.92 5.49
N ASN A 78 3.15 1.09 4.53
CA ASN A 78 4.51 0.52 4.46
C ASN A 78 4.74 -0.22 3.13
N GLU A 79 5.97 -0.69 2.93
CA GLU A 79 6.36 -1.48 1.75
C GLU A 79 5.59 -2.78 1.59
N PHE A 80 5.31 -3.52 2.67
CA PHE A 80 4.64 -4.81 2.58
C PHE A 80 3.19 -4.68 2.10
N VAL A 81 2.47 -3.67 2.57
CA VAL A 81 1.10 -3.38 2.11
C VAL A 81 1.11 -2.93 0.65
N ALA A 82 2.05 -2.06 0.27
CA ALA A 82 2.18 -1.61 -1.11
C ALA A 82 2.50 -2.76 -2.09
N MET A 83 3.33 -3.72 -1.68
CA MET A 83 3.66 -4.90 -2.49
C MET A 83 2.46 -5.83 -2.68
N ILE A 84 1.59 -5.98 -1.66
CA ILE A 84 0.34 -6.73 -1.79
C ILE A 84 -0.59 -6.08 -2.81
N GLU A 85 -0.70 -4.75 -2.79
CA GLU A 85 -1.55 -4.02 -3.71
C GLU A 85 -1.01 -4.07 -5.15
N LEU A 86 0.32 -3.95 -5.33
CA LEU A 86 0.98 -4.17 -6.60
C LEU A 86 0.69 -5.57 -7.16
N ALA A 87 0.74 -6.60 -6.31
CA ALA A 87 0.45 -7.97 -6.72
C ALA A 87 -1.01 -8.19 -7.16
N LYS A 88 -1.97 -7.42 -6.62
CA LYS A 88 -3.37 -7.44 -7.08
C LYS A 88 -3.55 -6.77 -8.44
N ASN A 89 -2.91 -5.61 -8.65
CA ASN A 89 -3.02 -4.84 -9.89
C ASN A 89 -2.26 -5.47 -11.08
N SER A 90 -1.39 -6.45 -10.84
CA SER A 90 -0.64 -7.20 -11.86
C SER A 90 -1.41 -8.43 -12.40
N ARG A 91 -2.66 -8.65 -11.98
CA ARG A 91 -3.56 -9.69 -12.49
C ARG A 91 -4.68 -9.08 -13.31
#